data_AF-A0A7Y6IZ36-F1
#
_entry.id   AF-A0A7Y6IZ36-F1
#
_cell.length_a   1.000
_cell.length_b   1.000
_cell.length_c   1.000
_cell.angle_alpha   90.00
_cell.angle_beta   90.00
_cell.angle_gamma   90.00
#
_symmetry.space_group_name_H-M   'P 1'
#
loop_
_entity.id
_entity.type
_entity.pdbx_description
1 polymer ?
#
loop_
_entity_poly.entity_id
_entity_poly.type
_entity_poly.pdbx_seq_one_letter_code
_entity_poly.pdbx_strand_id
1 'polypeptide(L)'
;TEAFLEPRGAERPLTMVPTDYAGTSRTAYRDRLAEDLPPGVLVWWTGRDVVVGTVTADEIAAAAASYGHRVALWDNFPVNDFDFTRAVLGPLTGRDTRLDTV
;
A
#
# COMPACT_ATOMS: atom_id res chain seq x y z
N THR A 1 -11.28 -15.14 -1.82
CA THR A 1 -11.55 -15.22 -0.36
C THR A 1 -12.51 -16.35 -0.05
N GLU A 2 -13.56 -16.47 -0.87
CA GLU A 2 -14.68 -17.40 -0.82
C GLU A 2 -14.35 -18.87 -0.51
N ALA A 3 -13.31 -19.46 -1.13
CA ALA A 3 -13.04 -20.88 -0.93
C ALA A 3 -12.24 -21.21 0.33
N PHE A 4 -11.52 -20.24 0.91
CA PHE A 4 -10.57 -20.50 1.99
C PHE A 4 -10.82 -19.68 3.25
N LEU A 5 -10.94 -18.36 3.12
CA LEU A 5 -11.04 -17.45 4.24
C LEU A 5 -12.47 -17.39 4.80
N GLU A 6 -13.47 -17.24 3.93
CA GLU A 6 -14.88 -17.13 4.34
C GLU A 6 -15.40 -18.38 5.08
N PRO A 7 -15.13 -19.63 4.63
CA PRO A 7 -15.60 -20.83 5.33
C PRO A 7 -14.92 -21.04 6.68
N ARG A 8 -13.83 -20.32 6.94
CA ARG A 8 -13.09 -20.35 8.21
C ARG A 8 -13.46 -19.19 9.14
N GLY A 9 -14.45 -18.38 8.76
CA GLY A 9 -14.88 -17.23 9.55
C GLY A 9 -13.80 -16.16 9.70
N ALA A 10 -12.94 -15.97 8.70
CA ALA A 10 -11.92 -14.94 8.76
C ALA A 10 -12.57 -13.55 8.77
N GLU A 11 -12.42 -12.83 9.90
CA GLU A 11 -12.96 -11.48 10.08
C GLU A 11 -12.06 -10.39 9.48
N ARG A 12 -10.78 -10.72 9.25
CA ARG A 12 -9.81 -9.78 8.68
C ARG A 12 -9.76 -9.93 7.15
N PRO A 13 -9.60 -8.81 6.41
CA PRO A 13 -9.51 -8.87 4.97
C PRO A 13 -8.29 -9.67 4.52
N LEU A 14 -8.38 -10.28 3.35
CA LEU A 14 -7.18 -10.74 2.65
C LEU A 14 -6.28 -9.54 2.39
N THR A 15 -4.99 -9.72 2.62
CA THR A 15 -3.97 -8.73 2.29
C THR A 15 -3.23 -9.17 1.04
N MET A 16 -2.95 -8.24 0.13
CA MET A 16 -2.18 -8.52 -1.08
C MET A 16 -1.18 -7.41 -1.41
N VAL A 17 -0.07 -7.78 -2.04
CA VAL A 17 0.92 -6.85 -2.60
C VAL A 17 0.85 -6.98 -4.13
N PRO A 18 0.54 -5.90 -4.86
CA PRO A 18 0.52 -5.93 -6.32
C PRO A 18 1.94 -5.95 -6.89
N THR A 19 2.09 -6.30 -8.16
CA THR A 19 3.39 -6.20 -8.85
C THR A 19 3.87 -4.76 -8.95
N ASP A 20 2.95 -3.85 -9.27
CA ASP A 20 3.16 -2.40 -9.30
C ASP A 20 2.80 -1.82 -7.92
N TYR A 21 3.65 -2.03 -6.91
CA TYR A 21 3.40 -1.67 -5.50
C TYR A 21 3.81 -0.24 -5.10
N ALA A 22 4.39 0.53 -6.03
CA ALA A 22 4.92 1.88 -5.78
C ALA A 22 4.31 2.88 -6.78
N GLY A 23 4.12 4.14 -6.38
CA GLY A 23 3.54 5.19 -7.24
C GLY A 23 2.05 5.44 -6.96
N THR A 24 1.54 6.57 -7.43
CA THR A 24 0.19 7.07 -7.13
C THR A 24 -0.73 7.16 -8.36
N SER A 25 -0.18 6.92 -9.55
CA SER A 25 -0.92 7.07 -10.81
C SER A 25 -1.67 5.79 -11.19
N ARG A 26 -2.76 5.94 -11.93
CA ARG A 26 -3.41 4.80 -12.60
C ARG A 26 -2.50 4.22 -13.67
N THR A 27 -2.56 2.90 -13.82
CA THR A 27 -1.88 2.15 -14.88
C THR A 27 -2.86 1.10 -15.39
N ALA A 28 -2.67 0.61 -16.63
CA ALA A 28 -3.51 -0.45 -17.17
C ALA A 28 -3.51 -1.71 -16.28
N TYR A 29 -2.41 -1.97 -15.58
CA TYR A 29 -2.31 -3.04 -14.60
C TYR A 29 -3.23 -2.80 -13.39
N ARG A 30 -3.19 -1.60 -12.81
CA ARG A 30 -4.03 -1.25 -11.65
C ARG A 30 -5.51 -1.20 -12.01
N ASP A 31 -5.84 -0.72 -13.20
CA ASP A 31 -7.20 -0.70 -13.70
C ASP A 31 -7.76 -2.13 -13.76
N ARG A 32 -6.99 -3.07 -14.34
CA ARG A 32 -7.39 -4.47 -14.39
C ARG A 32 -7.46 -5.12 -13.01
N LEU A 33 -6.51 -4.78 -12.12
CA LEU A 33 -6.51 -5.27 -10.75
C LEU A 33 -7.78 -4.82 -10.01
N ALA A 34 -8.17 -3.55 -10.14
CA ALA A 34 -9.37 -2.99 -9.50
C ALA A 34 -10.67 -3.66 -9.98
N GLU A 35 -10.72 -4.09 -11.24
CA GLU A 35 -11.88 -4.79 -11.81
C GLU A 35 -12.03 -6.21 -11.27
N ASP A 36 -10.92 -6.91 -11.06
CA ASP A 36 -10.92 -8.35 -10.75
C ASP A 36 -10.78 -8.66 -9.25
N LEU A 37 -10.13 -7.77 -8.50
CA LEU A 37 -9.81 -8.01 -7.11
C LEU A 37 -11.08 -7.82 -6.24
N PRO A 38 -11.42 -8.76 -5.35
CA PRO A 38 -12.61 -8.61 -4.52
C PRO A 38 -12.57 -7.31 -3.69
N PRO A 39 -13.68 -6.55 -3.58
CA PRO A 39 -13.68 -5.22 -2.97
C PRO A 39 -13.12 -5.13 -1.54
N GLY A 40 -13.25 -6.22 -0.77
CA GLY A 40 -12.79 -6.31 0.61
C GLY A 40 -11.29 -6.56 0.79
N VAL A 41 -10.50 -6.72 -0.27
CA VAL A 41 -9.05 -6.96 -0.17
C VAL A 41 -8.32 -5.67 0.22
N LEU A 42 -7.34 -5.77 1.12
CA LEU A 42 -6.44 -4.70 1.51
C LEU A 42 -5.16 -4.74 0.66
N VAL A 43 -4.89 -3.67 -0.09
CA VAL A 43 -3.73 -3.56 -0.99
C VAL A 43 -2.56 -2.89 -0.27
N TRP A 44 -1.37 -3.48 -0.34
CA TRP A 44 -0.15 -2.87 0.22
C TRP A 44 0.57 -2.00 -0.82
N TRP A 45 1.06 -0.85 -0.39
CA TRP A 45 1.63 0.19 -1.24
C TRP A 45 2.80 0.89 -0.53
N THR A 46 3.89 1.21 -1.23
CA THR A 46 5.12 1.73 -0.58
C THR A 46 5.24 3.25 -0.52
N GLY A 47 4.31 3.99 -1.14
CA GLY A 47 4.47 5.42 -1.36
C GLY A 47 4.56 5.76 -2.84
N ARG A 48 4.82 7.03 -3.17
CA ARG A 48 5.04 7.46 -4.56
C ARG A 48 6.23 6.79 -5.26
N ASP A 49 7.07 6.06 -4.52
CA ASP A 49 8.19 5.24 -5.00
C ASP A 49 8.42 4.08 -4.02
N VAL A 50 9.39 3.21 -4.30
CA VAL A 50 9.75 2.04 -3.48
C VAL A 50 10.23 2.47 -2.09
N VAL A 51 11.03 3.52 -1.99
CA VAL A 51 11.51 4.09 -0.71
C VAL A 51 11.26 5.59 -0.72
N VAL A 52 10.49 6.09 0.25
CA VAL A 52 10.08 7.51 0.30
C VAL A 52 10.37 8.16 1.66
N GLY A 53 10.85 9.40 1.61
CA GLY A 53 11.07 10.23 2.80
C GLY A 53 9.79 10.89 3.35
N THR A 54 8.74 10.97 2.54
CA THR A 54 7.46 11.59 2.93
C THR A 54 6.32 10.83 2.26
N VAL A 55 5.21 10.70 3.00
CA VAL A 55 3.92 10.18 2.53
C VAL A 55 2.86 11.20 2.91
N THR A 56 2.24 11.85 1.92
CA THR A 56 1.21 12.89 2.15
C THR A 56 -0.20 12.31 2.09
N ALA A 57 -1.18 13.00 2.68
CA ALA A 57 -2.60 12.62 2.57
C ALA A 57 -3.08 12.54 1.09
N ASP A 58 -2.62 13.47 0.24
CA ASP A 58 -2.95 13.49 -1.18
C ASP A 58 -2.36 12.29 -1.93
N GLU A 59 -1.14 11.86 -1.58
CA GLU A 59 -0.53 10.66 -2.15
C GLU A 59 -1.30 9.39 -1.74
N ILE A 60 -1.76 9.32 -0.49
CA ILE A 60 -2.59 8.21 0.01
C ILE A 60 -3.91 8.17 -0.78
N ALA A 61 -4.56 9.32 -0.97
CA ALA A 61 -5.81 9.43 -1.73
C ALA A 61 -5.64 9.02 -3.19
N ALA A 62 -4.59 9.52 -3.83
CA ALA A 62 -4.27 9.16 -5.21
C ALA A 62 -3.96 7.67 -5.35
N ALA A 63 -3.19 7.09 -4.42
CA ALA A 63 -2.89 5.66 -4.42
C ALA A 63 -4.16 4.82 -4.26
N ALA A 64 -5.00 5.10 -3.27
CA ALA A 64 -6.28 4.40 -3.07
C ALA A 64 -7.18 4.47 -4.31
N ALA A 65 -7.31 5.66 -4.90
CA ALA A 65 -8.07 5.85 -6.14
C ALA A 65 -7.44 5.10 -7.33
N SER A 66 -6.11 4.99 -7.39
CA SER A 66 -5.42 4.29 -8.47
C SER A 66 -5.65 2.79 -8.43
N TYR A 67 -5.74 2.19 -7.24
CA TYR A 67 -6.01 0.76 -7.07
C TYR A 67 -7.50 0.44 -7.02
N GLY A 68 -8.38 1.41 -6.73
CA GLY A 68 -9.80 1.14 -6.50
C GLY A 68 -10.08 0.36 -5.20
N HIS A 69 -9.10 0.30 -4.29
CA HIS A 69 -9.17 -0.42 -3.02
C HIS A 69 -8.61 0.44 -1.89
N ARG A 70 -8.95 0.06 -0.66
CA ARG A 70 -8.23 0.55 0.51
C ARG A 70 -6.77 0.13 0.43
N VAL A 71 -5.89 1.07 0.75
CA VAL A 71 -4.44 0.83 0.80
C VAL A 71 -3.94 0.78 2.23
N ALA A 72 -2.89 -0.01 2.44
CA ALA A 72 -2.04 0.02 3.62
C ALA A 72 -0.62 0.39 3.21
N LEU A 73 0.04 1.23 4.00
CA LEU A 73 1.42 1.60 3.76
C LEU A 73 2.34 0.43 4.13
N TRP A 74 3.03 -0.11 3.13
CA TRP A 74 4.27 -0.86 3.31
C TRP A 74 5.40 0.17 3.43
N ASP A 75 5.76 0.50 4.66
CA ASP A 75 6.81 1.48 4.89
C ASP A 75 8.22 0.86 4.78
N ASN A 76 8.94 1.14 3.69
CA ASN A 76 10.35 0.73 3.54
C ASN A 76 11.29 1.64 4.37
N PHE A 77 11.04 1.67 5.67
CA PHE A 77 11.88 2.29 6.69
C PHE A 77 11.75 1.47 7.98
N PRO A 78 12.86 1.09 8.65
CA PRO A 78 14.25 1.46 8.40
C PRO A 78 15.04 0.45 7.54
N VAL A 79 14.36 -0.35 6.70
CA VAL A 79 15.03 -1.39 5.89
C VAL A 79 16.18 -0.79 5.06
N ASN A 80 17.28 -1.53 4.98
CA ASN A 80 18.52 -1.11 4.31
C ASN A 80 19.08 -2.19 3.39
N ASP A 81 18.25 -3.11 2.92
CA ASP A 81 18.64 -4.18 1.98
C ASP A 81 19.10 -3.65 0.62
N PHE A 82 18.78 -2.40 0.29
CA PHE A 82 19.33 -1.67 -0.87
C PHE A 82 20.69 -0.99 -0.58
N ASP A 83 21.10 -0.88 0.68
CA ASP A 83 22.37 -0.27 1.12
C ASP A 83 22.85 -0.92 2.43
N PHE A 84 23.35 -2.15 2.31
CA PHE A 84 23.73 -3.00 3.45
C PHE A 84 24.81 -2.38 4.35
N THR A 85 25.53 -1.36 3.88
CA THR A 85 26.64 -0.74 4.62
C THR A 85 26.19 0.35 5.59
N ARG A 86 24.94 0.82 5.46
CA ARG A 86 24.41 1.94 6.23
C ARG A 86 23.26 1.49 7.11
N ALA A 87 23.40 1.70 8.41
CA ALA A 87 22.29 1.56 9.35
C ALA A 87 21.41 2.82 9.32
N VAL A 88 20.10 2.64 9.17
CA VAL A 88 19.12 3.73 9.24
C VAL A 88 18.53 3.77 10.65
N LEU A 89 19.04 4.67 11.49
CA LEU A 89 18.68 4.78 12.92
C LEU A 89 17.96 6.08 13.28
N GLY A 90 17.52 6.85 12.27
CA GLY A 90 16.73 8.05 12.48
C GLY A 90 15.30 7.75 12.97
N PRO A 91 14.58 8.75 13.49
CA PRO A 91 13.15 8.59 13.80
C PRO A 91 12.31 8.49 12.52
N LEU A 92 11.15 7.84 12.62
CA LEU A 92 10.15 7.89 11.55
C LEU A 92 9.59 9.31 11.44
N THR A 93 9.71 9.92 10.26
CA THR A 93 9.25 11.28 9.98
C THR A 93 8.52 11.34 8.63
N GLY A 94 7.81 12.45 8.37
CA GLY A 94 7.21 12.73 7.07
C GLY A 94 5.98 11.90 6.72
N ARG A 95 5.32 11.23 7.68
CA ARG A 95 4.03 10.56 7.45
C ARG A 95 2.93 11.52 7.88
N ASP A 96 2.09 11.96 6.93
CA ASP A 96 0.92 12.77 7.26
C ASP A 96 -0.05 11.94 8.11
N THR A 97 -0.57 12.53 9.19
CA THR A 97 -1.49 11.87 10.11
C THR A 97 -2.95 12.24 9.85
N ARG A 98 -3.20 13.16 8.91
CA ARG A 98 -4.55 13.55 8.52
C ARG A 98 -5.10 12.55 7.51
N LEU A 99 -5.83 11.57 8.03
CA LEU A 99 -6.49 10.52 7.24
C LEU A 99 -8.00 10.79 7.10
N ASP A 100 -8.45 11.98 7.46
CA ASP A 100 -9.84 12.32 7.76
C ASP A 100 -10.80 12.27 6.55
N THR A 101 -10.33 11.90 5.35
CA THR A 101 -11.12 11.97 4.10
C THR A 101 -10.73 10.95 3.02
N VAL A 102 -10.03 9.86 3.35
CA VAL A 102 -9.61 8.82 2.37
C VAL A 102 -10.33 7.50 2.52
#